data_AF-A0A0M5JFM2-F1
#
_entry.id   AF-A0A0M5JFM2-F1
#
_cell.length_a   1.000
_cell.length_b   1.000
_cell.length_c   1.000
_cell.angle_alpha   90.00
_cell.angle_beta   90.00
_cell.angle_gamma   90.00
#
_symmetry.space_group_name_H-M   'P 1'
#
loop_
_entity.id
_entity.type
_entity.pdbx_description
1 polymer ?
#
loop_
_entity_poly.entity_id
_entity_poly.type
_entity_poly.pdbx_seq_one_letter_code
_entity_poly.pdbx_strand_id
1 'polypeptide(L)'
;MKVSQFLIGIATGAIAGSVSVLLSTPQSGSQLRSSIKTTSLDYKDKLAEVKIKLQDLKSSISRLSKESKKVVPETIQGLKKDITEWKRETTPLQHQLQAEISSIQQAIEELERTLPKPKEKVVN
;
A
#
# COMPACT_ATOMS: atom_id res chain seq x y z
N MET A 1 3.80 -19.81 14.38
CA MET A 1 2.99 -20.47 13.33
C MET A 1 1.73 -19.68 12.89
N LYS A 2 1.52 -18.41 13.27
CA LYS A 2 0.25 -17.68 13.00
C LYS A 2 0.21 -16.85 11.70
N VAL A 3 1.37 -16.49 11.13
CA VAL A 3 1.46 -15.68 9.91
C VAL A 3 0.88 -16.43 8.70
N SER A 4 1.08 -17.75 8.61
CA SER A 4 0.57 -18.57 7.50
C SER A 4 -0.96 -18.55 7.40
N GLN A 5 -1.67 -18.69 8.52
CA GLN A 5 -3.14 -18.67 8.53
C GLN A 5 -3.71 -17.29 8.18
N PHE A 6 -3.05 -16.21 8.63
CA PHE A 6 -3.45 -14.85 8.29
C PHE A 6 -3.28 -14.56 6.79
N LEU A 7 -2.15 -14.99 6.20
CA LEU A 7 -1.89 -14.83 4.77
C LEU A 7 -2.87 -15.64 3.91
N ILE A 8 -3.27 -16.84 4.35
CA ILE A 8 -4.33 -17.62 3.69
C ILE A 8 -5.65 -16.86 3.71
N GLY A 9 -6.02 -16.25 4.84
CA GLY A 9 -7.21 -15.39 4.94
C GLY A 9 -7.17 -14.19 3.99
N ILE A 10 -6.03 -13.50 3.89
CA ILE A 10 -5.82 -12.42 2.92
C ILE A 10 -5.96 -12.94 1.48
N ALA A 11 -5.33 -14.07 1.14
CA ALA A 11 -5.36 -14.63 -0.20
C ALA A 11 -6.78 -15.02 -0.61
N THR A 12 -7.51 -15.74 0.24
CA THR A 12 -8.89 -16.13 -0.02
C THR A 12 -9.81 -14.90 -0.12
N GLY A 13 -9.62 -13.90 0.75
CA GLY A 13 -10.36 -12.64 0.70
C GLY A 13 -10.09 -11.83 -0.56
N ALA A 14 -8.83 -11.78 -1.03
CA ALA A 14 -8.46 -11.10 -2.26
C ALA A 14 -9.06 -11.76 -3.50
N ILE A 15 -9.09 -13.11 -3.56
CA ILE A 15 -9.72 -13.85 -4.67
C ILE A 15 -11.24 -13.62 -4.67
N ALA A 16 -11.91 -13.85 -3.55
CA ALA A 16 -13.37 -13.67 -3.47
C ALA A 16 -13.78 -12.20 -3.71
N GLY A 17 -13.02 -11.26 -3.16
CA GLY A 17 -13.24 -9.83 -3.33
C GLY A 17 -13.03 -9.36 -4.77
N SER A 18 -11.96 -9.80 -5.43
CA SER A 18 -11.67 -9.44 -6.82
C SER A 18 -12.73 -10.00 -7.79
N VAL A 19 -13.19 -11.24 -7.61
CA VAL A 19 -14.30 -11.81 -8.41
C VAL A 19 -15.58 -10.98 -8.22
N SER A 20 -15.90 -10.63 -6.98
CA SER A 20 -17.09 -9.82 -6.68
C SER A 20 -17.01 -8.43 -7.29
N VAL A 21 -15.84 -7.78 -7.21
CA VAL A 21 -15.58 -6.47 -7.83
C VAL A 21 -15.67 -6.57 -9.36
N LEU A 22 -15.06 -7.59 -9.98
CA LEU A 22 -15.12 -7.76 -11.44
C LEU A 22 -16.54 -8.03 -11.94
N LEU A 23 -17.33 -8.78 -11.18
CA LEU A 23 -18.71 -9.14 -11.56
C LEU A 23 -19.71 -8.00 -11.34
N SER A 24 -19.50 -7.19 -10.29
CA SER A 24 -20.46 -6.19 -9.83
C SER A 24 -20.05 -4.74 -10.17
N THR A 25 -18.84 -4.51 -10.69
CA THR A 25 -18.42 -3.15 -11.04
C THR A 25 -19.18 -2.64 -12.27
N PRO A 26 -19.80 -1.45 -12.22
CA PRO A 26 -20.44 -0.84 -13.37
C PRO A 26 -19.44 -0.21 -14.36
N GLN A 27 -18.13 -0.22 -14.04
CA GLN A 27 -17.09 0.40 -14.86
C GLN A 27 -16.68 -0.49 -16.03
N SER A 28 -16.38 0.11 -17.19
CA SER A 28 -15.79 -0.61 -18.31
C SER A 28 -14.37 -1.08 -17.98
N GLY A 29 -13.89 -2.13 -18.65
CA GLY A 29 -12.54 -2.67 -18.43
C GLY A 29 -11.43 -1.62 -18.60
N SER A 30 -11.59 -0.69 -19.55
CA SER A 30 -10.64 0.43 -19.74
C SER A 30 -10.67 1.43 -18.58
N GLN A 31 -11.84 1.74 -18.04
CA GLN A 31 -11.98 2.63 -16.88
C GLN A 31 -11.46 1.99 -15.61
N LEU A 32 -11.76 0.70 -15.38
CA LEU A 32 -11.27 -0.04 -14.22
C LEU A 32 -9.74 -0.07 -14.21
N ARG A 33 -9.14 -0.38 -15.36
CA ARG A 33 -7.68 -0.38 -15.55
C ARG A 33 -7.05 0.99 -15.27
N SER A 34 -7.63 2.05 -15.83
CA SER A 34 -7.16 3.43 -15.59
C SER A 34 -7.27 3.82 -14.12
N SER A 35 -8.38 3.46 -13.47
CA SER A 35 -8.65 3.74 -12.06
C SER A 35 -7.67 3.01 -11.15
N ILE A 36 -7.41 1.72 -11.41
CA ILE A 36 -6.42 0.95 -10.64
C ILE A 36 -5.03 1.52 -10.85
N LYS A 37 -4.62 1.85 -12.09
CA LYS A 37 -3.31 2.46 -12.36
C LYS A 37 -3.13 3.77 -11.58
N THR A 38 -4.11 4.65 -11.64
CA THR A 38 -4.06 5.95 -10.95
C THR A 38 -4.04 5.78 -9.42
N THR A 39 -4.94 4.96 -8.88
CA THR A 39 -5.01 4.68 -7.44
C THR A 39 -3.71 4.06 -6.95
N SER A 40 -3.14 3.13 -7.71
CA SER A 40 -1.90 2.46 -7.34
C SER A 40 -0.69 3.40 -7.25
N LEU A 41 -0.65 4.44 -8.09
CA LEU A 41 0.39 5.48 -8.04
C LEU A 41 0.19 6.40 -6.84
N ASP A 42 -1.05 6.86 -6.59
CA ASP A 42 -1.36 7.69 -5.44
C ASP A 42 -1.04 6.97 -4.10
N TYR A 43 -1.32 5.68 -4.00
CA TYR A 43 -0.94 4.89 -2.82
C TYR A 43 0.57 4.75 -2.66
N LYS A 44 1.32 4.57 -3.75
CA LYS A 44 2.80 4.55 -3.71
C LYS A 44 3.34 5.87 -3.15
N ASP A 45 2.80 7.00 -3.62
CA ASP A 45 3.22 8.33 -3.20
C ASP A 45 2.85 8.60 -1.74
N LYS A 46 1.63 8.28 -1.31
CA LYS A 46 1.22 8.40 0.11
C LYS A 46 2.08 7.54 1.03
N LEU A 47 2.46 6.33 0.62
CA LEU A 47 3.37 5.48 1.40
C LEU A 47 4.77 6.09 1.51
N ALA A 48 5.27 6.73 0.45
CA ALA A 48 6.53 7.46 0.50
C ALA A 48 6.45 8.68 1.44
N GLU A 49 5.34 9.42 1.40
CA GLU A 49 5.09 10.57 2.28
C GLU A 49 5.04 10.15 3.76
N VAL A 50 4.37 9.04 4.07
CA VAL A 50 4.37 8.46 5.43
C VAL A 50 5.81 8.21 5.87
N LYS A 51 6.64 7.57 5.05
CA LYS A 51 8.05 7.32 5.39
C LYS A 51 8.82 8.60 5.74
N ILE A 52 8.62 9.68 4.99
CA ILE A 52 9.27 10.97 5.21
C ILE A 52 8.81 11.58 6.55
N LYS A 53 7.48 11.67 6.77
CA LYS A 53 6.91 12.22 8.01
C LYS A 53 7.43 11.54 9.27
N LEU A 54 7.75 10.26 9.18
CA LEU A 54 8.31 9.49 10.29
C LEU A 54 9.79 9.73 10.53
N GLN A 55 10.55 9.98 9.47
CA GLN A 55 11.95 10.41 9.61
C GLN A 55 12.00 11.78 10.30
N ASP A 56 11.12 12.69 9.91
CA ASP A 56 11.01 14.01 10.52
C ASP A 56 10.60 13.92 11.99
N LEU A 57 9.55 13.14 12.31
CA LEU A 57 9.12 12.93 13.69
C LEU A 57 10.24 12.33 14.56
N LYS A 58 10.96 11.34 14.04
CA LYS A 58 12.13 10.74 14.72
C LYS A 58 13.22 11.79 14.97
N SER A 59 13.49 12.65 13.98
CA SER A 59 14.49 13.73 14.09
C SER A 59 14.09 14.75 15.15
N SER A 60 12.84 15.22 15.12
CA SER A 60 12.27 16.17 16.08
C SER A 60 12.33 15.65 17.51
N ILE A 61 11.99 14.37 17.73
CA ILE A 61 12.08 13.74 19.05
C ILE A 61 13.52 13.56 19.50
N SER A 62 14.43 13.24 18.58
CA SER A 62 15.87 13.16 18.89
C SER A 62 16.44 14.52 19.30
N ARG A 63 16.06 15.60 18.60
CA ARG A 63 16.45 16.97 18.93
C ARG A 63 15.87 17.39 20.29
N LEU A 64 14.57 17.22 20.48
CA LEU A 64 13.88 17.51 21.73
C LEU A 64 14.50 16.73 22.90
N SER A 65 14.82 15.45 22.71
CA SER A 65 15.48 14.61 23.71
C SER A 65 16.87 15.15 24.10
N LYS A 66 17.65 15.65 23.13
CA LYS A 66 18.98 16.21 23.40
C LYS A 66 18.89 17.53 24.18
N GLU A 67 17.89 18.35 23.88
CA GLU A 67 17.68 19.68 24.49
C GLU A 67 17.02 19.58 25.87
N SER A 68 16.14 18.58 26.07
CA SER A 68 15.29 18.43 27.28
C SER A 68 15.88 17.53 28.37
N LYS A 69 17.16 17.14 28.27
CA LYS A 69 17.87 16.21 29.19
C LYS A 69 17.77 16.57 30.69
N LYS A 70 17.27 17.75 31.04
CA LYS A 70 17.15 18.24 32.43
C LYS A 70 15.73 18.17 33.03
N VAL A 71 14.66 17.89 32.26
CA VAL A 71 13.28 18.09 32.77
C VAL A 71 12.31 16.91 32.58
N VAL A 72 12.33 16.14 31.46
CA VAL A 72 11.40 14.99 31.28
C VAL A 72 11.99 13.86 30.40
N PRO A 73 12.93 13.04 30.91
CA PRO A 73 13.65 12.05 30.10
C PRO A 73 12.85 10.77 29.79
N GLU A 74 11.92 10.34 30.66
CA GLU A 74 11.26 9.03 30.52
C GLU A 74 10.19 9.02 29.41
N THR A 75 9.33 10.03 29.36
CA THR A 75 8.26 10.12 28.35
C THR A 75 8.81 10.23 26.92
N ILE A 76 9.89 11.00 26.72
CA ILE A 76 10.53 11.15 25.41
C ILE A 76 11.26 9.89 24.97
N GLN A 77 11.89 9.18 25.92
CA GLN A 77 12.49 7.88 25.63
C GLN A 77 11.43 6.84 25.24
N GLY A 78 10.27 6.85 25.92
CA GLY A 78 9.10 6.04 25.56
C GLY A 78 8.64 6.33 24.13
N LEU A 79 8.35 7.58 23.79
CA LEU A 79 7.94 7.99 22.44
C LEU A 79 8.94 7.58 21.35
N LYS A 80 10.24 7.71 21.62
CA LYS A 80 11.29 7.29 20.68
C LYS A 80 11.26 5.78 20.47
N LYS A 81 11.04 5.00 21.54
CA LYS A 81 10.90 3.55 21.48
C LYS A 81 9.67 3.19 20.64
N ASP A 82 8.53 3.79 20.93
CA ASP A 82 7.25 3.52 20.26
C ASP A 82 7.34 3.79 18.75
N ILE A 83 7.95 4.91 18.33
CA ILE A 83 8.14 5.21 16.90
C ILE A 83 9.13 4.26 16.24
N THR A 84 10.16 3.84 16.96
CA THR A 84 11.15 2.89 16.43
C THR A 84 10.51 1.51 16.24
N GLU A 85 9.71 1.08 17.21
CA GLU A 85 8.94 -0.15 17.20
C GLU A 85 7.91 -0.14 16.07
N TRP A 86 7.08 0.89 16.01
CA TRP A 86 6.08 1.04 14.96
C TRP A 86 6.71 1.13 13.56
N LYS A 87 7.86 1.80 13.40
CA LYS A 87 8.61 1.78 12.14
C LYS A 87 9.12 0.38 11.80
N ARG A 88 9.66 -0.36 12.78
CA ARG A 88 10.15 -1.73 12.60
C ARG A 88 9.03 -2.66 12.15
N GLU A 89 7.84 -2.51 12.71
CA GLU A 89 6.67 -3.33 12.40
C GLU A 89 6.01 -2.95 11.07
N THR A 90 6.00 -1.66 10.71
CA THR A 90 5.28 -1.16 9.53
C THR A 90 6.14 -1.16 8.26
N THR A 91 7.48 -1.09 8.37
CA THR A 91 8.39 -1.14 7.20
C THR A 91 8.19 -2.38 6.32
N PRO A 92 8.15 -3.62 6.84
CA PRO A 92 7.91 -4.80 6.01
C PRO A 92 6.54 -4.77 5.34
N LEU A 93 5.50 -4.31 6.06
CA LEU A 93 4.16 -4.14 5.50
C LEU A 93 4.13 -3.11 4.37
N GLN A 94 4.83 -1.99 4.52
CA GLN A 94 4.98 -0.99 3.47
C GLN A 94 5.63 -1.58 2.21
N HIS A 95 6.68 -2.41 2.38
CA HIS A 95 7.33 -3.08 1.25
C HIS A 95 6.42 -4.10 0.56
N GLN A 96 5.64 -4.86 1.34
CA GLN A 96 4.66 -5.80 0.80
C GLN A 96 3.58 -5.07 -0.02
N LEU A 97 3.01 -3.98 0.52
CA LEU A 97 2.04 -3.17 -0.21
C LEU A 97 2.61 -2.60 -1.51
N GLN A 98 3.86 -2.13 -1.50
CA GLN A 98 4.53 -1.67 -2.72
C GLN A 98 4.71 -2.79 -3.75
N ALA A 99 5.07 -3.99 -3.31
CA ALA A 99 5.23 -5.16 -4.17
C ALA A 99 3.89 -5.64 -4.74
N GLU A 100 2.85 -5.70 -3.93
CA GLU A 100 1.48 -6.04 -4.36
C GLU A 100 0.94 -5.03 -5.37
N ILE A 101 1.13 -3.73 -5.13
CA ILE A 101 0.80 -2.69 -6.10
C ILE A 101 1.53 -2.93 -7.42
N SER A 102 2.82 -3.28 -7.38
CA SER A 102 3.58 -3.56 -8.60
C SER A 102 3.06 -4.79 -9.33
N SER A 103 2.68 -5.84 -8.60
CA SER A 103 2.11 -7.06 -9.17
C SER A 103 0.75 -6.78 -9.83
N ILE A 104 -0.11 -5.98 -9.20
CA ILE A 104 -1.39 -5.54 -9.77
C ILE A 104 -1.14 -4.77 -11.09
N GLN A 105 -0.17 -3.85 -11.12
CA GLN A 105 0.18 -3.10 -12.32
C GLN A 105 0.63 -4.03 -13.47
N GLN A 106 1.44 -5.05 -13.18
CA GLN A 106 1.90 -6.03 -14.17
C GLN A 106 0.78 -6.93 -14.68
N ALA A 107 -0.07 -7.45 -13.79
CA ALA A 107 -1.21 -8.29 -14.15
C ALA A 107 -2.16 -7.54 -15.10
N ILE A 108 -2.35 -6.25 -14.84
CA ILE A 108 -3.14 -5.35 -15.68
C ILE A 108 -2.49 -5.13 -17.06
N GLU A 109 -1.16 -5.10 -17.17
CA GLU A 109 -0.41 -5.08 -18.43
C GLU A 109 -0.54 -6.36 -19.24
N GLU A 110 -0.49 -7.51 -18.58
CA GLU A 110 -0.64 -8.81 -19.20
C GLU A 110 -2.07 -9.06 -19.69
N LEU A 111 -3.07 -8.70 -18.88
CA LEU A 111 -4.48 -8.73 -19.29
C LEU A 111 -4.70 -7.88 -20.56
N GLU A 112 -4.04 -6.73 -20.68
CA GLU A 112 -4.16 -5.91 -21.88
C GLU A 112 -3.59 -6.55 -23.15
N ARG A 113 -2.51 -7.32 -23.01
CA ARG A 113 -1.90 -8.02 -24.15
C ARG A 113 -2.73 -9.22 -24.59
N THR A 114 -3.47 -9.82 -23.66
CA THR A 114 -4.26 -11.03 -23.89
C THR A 114 -5.71 -10.74 -24.29
N LEU A 115 -6.22 -9.54 -24.02
CA LEU A 115 -7.55 -9.13 -24.46
C LEU A 115 -7.58 -8.78 -25.96
N PRO A 116 -8.49 -9.39 -26.75
CA PRO A 116 -8.65 -9.04 -28.16
C PRO A 116 -9.18 -7.60 -28.30
N LYS A 117 -8.59 -6.83 -29.22
CA LYS A 117 -9.07 -5.49 -29.58
C LYS A 117 -10.53 -5.58 -30.03
N PRO A 118 -11.42 -4.65 -29.61
CA PRO A 118 -12.82 -4.67 -30.02
C PRO A 118 -12.92 -4.69 -31.55
N LYS A 119 -13.63 -5.67 -32.11
CA LYS A 119 -14.04 -5.62 -33.51
C LYS A 119 -15.10 -4.55 -33.64
N GLU A 120 -14.74 -3.48 -34.35
CA GLU A 120 -15.66 -2.45 -34.81
C GLU A 120 -16.84 -3.13 -35.51
N LYS A 121 -18.05 -2.94 -34.97
CA LYS A 121 -19.28 -3.37 -35.66
C LYS A 121 -19.41 -2.51 -36.90
N VAL A 122 -19.02 -3.05 -38.05
CA VAL A 122 -19.43 -2.54 -39.35
C VAL A 122 -20.94 -2.71 -39.40
N VAL A 123 -21.67 -1.62 -39.18
CA VAL A 123 -23.09 -1.53 -39.46
C VAL A 123 -23.20 -1.23 -40.96
N ASN A 124 -23.67 -2.22 -41.71
CA ASN A 124 -24.14 -2.05 -43.09
C ASN A 124 -25.46 -1.28 -43.11
#